data_AF-A0A973HYR1-F1
#
_entry.id   AF-A0A973HYR1-F1
#
_cell.length_a   1.000
_cell.length_b   1.000
_cell.length_c   1.000
_cell.angle_alpha   90.00
_cell.angle_beta   90.00
_cell.angle_gamma   90.00
#
_symmetry.space_group_name_H-M   'P 1'
#
loop_
_entity.id
_entity.type
_entity.pdbx_description
1 polymer ?
#
loop_
_entity_poly.entity_id
_entity_poly.type
_entity_poly.pdbx_seq_one_letter_code
_entity_poly.pdbx_strand_id
1 'polypeptide(L)'
;MKDKLFIAFQYVVPQHLLSHLVGWLAETRIDWIKNLFISRFIQQFNVNMAEAERQTPDAFENFNDFFTRELKPGMRVIDKNSNAIVSPADGAISQLGPIKNGRIFQAKGHDYSLIELLGGNSKTADDFIEGQFATIYLSPKDYHRLHMPVTGTLRE
;
A
#
# COMPACT_ATOMS: atom_id res chain seq x y z
N MET A 1 15.78 -15.78 -17.01
CA MET A 1 17.02 -14.98 -17.12
C MET A 1 16.76 -13.51 -16.78
N LYS A 2 15.77 -12.87 -17.41
CA LYS A 2 15.35 -11.49 -17.10
C LYS A 2 15.04 -11.25 -15.61
N ASP A 3 14.29 -12.16 -14.97
CA ASP A 3 13.95 -11.99 -13.54
C ASP A 3 15.17 -12.04 -12.61
N LYS A 4 16.14 -12.92 -12.90
CA LYS A 4 17.38 -13.01 -12.12
C LYS A 4 18.23 -11.74 -12.27
N LEU A 5 18.29 -11.19 -13.47
CA LEU A 5 18.95 -9.90 -13.75
C LEU A 5 18.23 -8.74 -13.04
N PHE A 6 16.90 -8.72 -13.08
CA PHE A 6 16.09 -7.72 -12.38
C PHE A 6 16.29 -7.78 -10.86
N ILE A 7 16.26 -8.99 -10.29
CA ILE A 7 16.54 -9.20 -8.87
C ILE A 7 17.96 -8.76 -8.52
N ALA A 8 18.97 -9.17 -9.31
CA ALA A 8 20.36 -8.75 -9.09
C ALA A 8 20.51 -7.22 -9.14
N PHE A 9 19.82 -6.57 -10.08
CA PHE A 9 19.76 -5.11 -10.14
C PHE A 9 19.15 -4.51 -8.86
N GLN A 10 18.04 -5.06 -8.35
CA GLN A 10 17.45 -4.61 -7.08
C GLN A 10 18.42 -4.72 -5.89
N TYR A 11 19.30 -5.73 -5.86
CA TYR A 11 20.33 -5.87 -4.81
C TYR A 11 21.45 -4.83 -4.90
N VAL A 12 21.80 -4.38 -6.12
CA VAL A 12 22.93 -3.45 -6.34
C VAL A 12 22.50 -1.99 -6.26
N VAL A 13 21.26 -1.68 -6.66
CA VAL A 13 20.74 -0.32 -6.63
C VAL A 13 20.77 0.24 -5.20
N PRO A 14 21.32 1.44 -4.97
CA PRO A 14 21.27 2.08 -3.66
C PRO A 14 19.84 2.54 -3.35
N GLN A 15 19.04 1.61 -2.80
CA GLN A 15 17.59 1.78 -2.62
C GLN A 15 17.25 3.06 -1.85
N HIS A 16 17.98 3.37 -0.78
CA HIS A 16 17.75 4.60 0.00
C HIS A 16 18.00 5.87 -0.83
N LEU A 17 19.10 5.94 -1.56
CA LEU A 17 19.41 7.10 -2.41
C LEU A 17 18.35 7.28 -3.50
N LEU A 18 17.96 6.17 -4.16
CA LEU A 18 16.91 6.20 -5.17
C LEU A 18 15.59 6.69 -4.58
N SER A 19 15.19 6.18 -3.41
CA SER A 19 13.97 6.62 -2.72
C SER A 19 14.00 8.11 -2.37
N HIS A 20 15.13 8.64 -1.91
CA HIS A 20 15.26 10.08 -1.64
C HIS A 20 15.15 10.93 -2.92
N LEU A 21 15.78 10.50 -4.01
CA LEU A 21 15.71 11.21 -5.29
C LEU A 21 14.29 11.19 -5.87
N VAL A 22 13.62 10.04 -5.82
CA VAL A 22 12.23 9.91 -6.26
C VAL A 22 11.29 10.71 -5.35
N GLY A 23 11.52 10.72 -4.04
CA GLY A 23 10.76 11.54 -3.09
C GLY A 23 10.88 13.02 -3.39
N TRP A 24 12.10 13.52 -3.61
CA TRP A 24 12.33 14.91 -4.01
C TRP A 24 11.64 15.27 -5.33
N LEU A 25 11.70 14.38 -6.33
CA LEU A 25 10.99 14.58 -7.59
C LEU A 25 9.46 14.58 -7.38
N ALA A 26 8.95 13.69 -6.53
CA ALA A 26 7.54 13.55 -6.24
C ALA A 26 6.96 14.75 -5.45
N GLU A 27 7.80 15.47 -4.71
CA GLU A 27 7.44 16.69 -3.99
C GLU A 27 7.54 17.96 -4.84
N THR A 28 8.05 17.87 -6.08
CA THR A 28 8.20 19.04 -6.95
C THR A 28 6.85 19.72 -7.22
N ARG A 29 6.83 21.04 -7.10
CA ARG A 29 5.65 21.89 -7.38
C ARG A 29 5.75 22.61 -8.74
N ILE A 30 6.77 22.30 -9.54
CA ILE A 30 6.94 22.88 -10.87
C ILE A 30 5.90 22.24 -11.81
N ASP A 31 4.92 23.03 -12.25
CA ASP A 31 3.72 22.54 -12.93
C ASP A 31 4.00 21.61 -14.11
N TRP A 32 4.87 21.99 -15.04
CA TRP A 32 5.14 21.17 -16.21
C TRP A 32 5.85 19.85 -15.87
N ILE A 33 6.67 19.82 -14.82
CA ILE A 33 7.36 18.61 -14.36
C ILE A 33 6.36 17.68 -13.68
N LYS A 34 5.62 18.17 -12.68
CA LYS A 34 4.66 17.34 -11.93
C LYS A 34 3.53 16.85 -12.83
N ASN A 35 2.99 17.70 -13.70
CA ASN A 35 1.86 17.33 -14.56
C ASN A 35 2.30 16.29 -15.60
N LEU A 36 3.52 16.40 -16.15
CA LEU A 36 4.09 15.37 -17.02
C LEU A 36 4.25 14.05 -16.27
N PHE A 37 4.80 14.08 -15.07
CA PHE A 37 5.06 12.87 -14.27
C PHE A 37 3.74 12.17 -13.88
N ILE A 38 2.76 12.91 -13.36
CA ILE A 38 1.42 12.41 -13.04
C ILE A 38 0.74 11.83 -14.29
N SER A 39 0.77 12.54 -15.42
CA SER A 39 0.12 12.08 -16.67
C SER A 39 0.74 10.77 -17.17
N ARG A 40 2.06 10.65 -17.13
CA ARG A 40 2.77 9.43 -17.52
C ARG A 40 2.44 8.28 -16.58
N PHE A 41 2.34 8.55 -15.28
CA PHE A 41 1.97 7.54 -14.29
C PHE A 41 0.53 7.03 -14.52
N ILE A 42 -0.43 7.93 -14.75
CA ILE A 42 -1.83 7.58 -15.06
C ILE A 42 -1.89 6.64 -16.27
N GLN A 43 -1.16 6.96 -17.34
CA GLN A 43 -1.11 6.16 -18.56
C GLN A 43 -0.41 4.81 -18.34
N GLN A 44 0.75 4.81 -17.68
CA GLN A 44 1.56 3.61 -17.48
C GLN A 44 0.83 2.56 -16.63
N PHE A 45 0.12 3.00 -15.58
CA PHE A 45 -0.54 2.11 -14.63
C PHE A 45 -2.05 1.98 -14.86
N ASN A 46 -2.61 2.67 -15.87
CA ASN A 46 -4.04 2.73 -16.15
C ASN A 46 -4.86 3.13 -14.91
N VAL A 47 -4.47 4.24 -14.29
CA VAL A 47 -5.15 4.77 -13.08
C VAL A 47 -6.56 5.22 -13.44
N ASN A 48 -7.57 4.70 -12.73
CA ASN A 48 -8.94 5.13 -12.94
C ASN A 48 -9.21 6.50 -12.31
N MET A 49 -9.03 7.56 -13.11
CA MET A 49 -9.29 8.93 -12.66
C MET A 49 -10.79 9.26 -12.52
N ALA A 50 -11.69 8.44 -13.07
CA ALA A 50 -13.12 8.70 -12.96
C ALA A 50 -13.65 8.56 -11.53
N GLU A 51 -12.95 7.80 -10.67
CA GLU A 51 -13.27 7.65 -9.25
C GLU A 51 -12.66 8.74 -8.38
N ALA A 52 -11.64 9.47 -8.86
CA ALA A 52 -10.95 10.48 -8.09
C ALA A 52 -11.79 11.77 -7.95
N GLU A 53 -11.73 12.41 -6.78
CA GLU A 53 -12.33 13.72 -6.51
C GLU A 53 -11.80 14.77 -7.51
N ARG A 54 -10.46 14.82 -7.63
CA ARG A 54 -9.71 15.65 -8.57
C ARG A 54 -9.23 14.76 -9.71
N GLN A 55 -9.61 15.10 -10.94
CA GLN A 55 -9.47 14.19 -12.09
C GLN A 55 -8.34 14.57 -13.04
N THR A 56 -7.82 15.80 -12.95
CA THR A 56 -6.80 16.31 -13.86
C THR A 56 -5.45 16.51 -13.14
N PRO A 57 -4.31 16.28 -13.83
CA PRO A 57 -2.99 16.41 -13.21
C PRO A 57 -2.68 17.80 -12.61
N ASP A 58 -3.19 18.86 -13.23
CA ASP A 58 -3.01 20.24 -12.79
C ASP A 58 -3.72 20.57 -11.47
N ALA A 59 -4.74 19.78 -11.09
CA ALA A 59 -5.46 19.94 -9.83
C ALA A 59 -4.69 19.44 -8.59
N PHE A 60 -3.52 18.81 -8.79
CA PHE A 60 -2.67 18.30 -7.70
C PHE A 60 -1.45 19.20 -7.48
N GLU A 61 -1.08 19.42 -6.22
CA GLU A 61 0.08 20.28 -5.87
C GLU A 61 1.41 19.67 -6.30
N ASN A 62 1.52 18.34 -6.24
CA ASN A 62 2.69 17.55 -6.59
C ASN A 62 2.28 16.08 -6.80
N PHE A 63 3.24 15.18 -7.04
CA PHE A 63 2.93 13.77 -7.27
C PHE A 63 2.46 13.05 -6.00
N ASN A 64 2.99 13.38 -4.81
CA ASN A 64 2.56 12.76 -3.56
C ASN A 64 1.08 13.08 -3.23
N ASP A 65 0.64 14.31 -3.53
CA ASP A 65 -0.76 14.71 -3.45
C ASP A 65 -1.65 13.89 -4.41
N PHE A 66 -1.18 13.66 -5.64
CA PHE A 66 -1.85 12.75 -6.59
C PHE A 66 -1.84 11.27 -6.13
N PHE A 67 -0.72 10.79 -5.58
CA PHE A 67 -0.58 9.40 -5.16
C PHE A 67 -1.54 9.09 -4.01
N THR A 68 -1.76 10.07 -3.13
CA THR A 68 -2.73 10.05 -2.03
C THR A 68 -4.06 10.74 -2.39
N ARG A 69 -4.43 10.81 -3.67
CA ARG A 69 -5.67 11.44 -4.17
C ARG A 69 -6.91 10.95 -3.44
N GLU A 70 -7.89 11.82 -3.31
CA GLU A 70 -9.20 11.50 -2.74
C GLU A 70 -10.08 10.80 -3.78
N LEU A 71 -10.93 9.90 -3.31
CA LEU A 71 -12.01 9.33 -4.11
C LEU A 71 -13.27 10.16 -3.90
N LYS A 72 -14.11 10.23 -4.92
CA LYS A 72 -15.42 10.86 -4.83
C LYS A 72 -16.25 10.21 -3.71
N PRO A 73 -17.13 10.97 -3.04
CA PRO A 73 -18.06 10.41 -2.07
C PRO A 73 -18.89 9.27 -2.66
N GLY A 74 -19.05 8.19 -1.90
CA GLY A 74 -19.85 7.03 -2.30
C GLY A 74 -19.17 6.03 -3.23
N MET A 75 -17.92 6.24 -3.67
CA MET A 75 -17.19 5.26 -4.49
C MET A 75 -16.83 3.98 -3.74
N ARG A 76 -16.80 4.03 -2.41
CA ARG A 76 -16.62 2.88 -1.52
C ARG A 76 -17.74 2.90 -0.49
N VAL A 77 -18.75 2.05 -0.70
CA VAL A 77 -19.86 1.88 0.24
C VAL A 77 -19.41 0.95 1.35
N ILE A 78 -19.46 1.43 2.59
CA ILE A 78 -19.09 0.64 3.77
C ILE A 78 -20.27 -0.24 4.19
N ASP A 79 -20.00 -1.52 4.46
CA ASP A 79 -21.00 -2.44 5.01
C ASP A 79 -21.48 -1.92 6.37
N LYS A 80 -22.80 -1.95 6.58
CA LYS A 80 -23.45 -1.47 7.81
C LYS A 80 -23.61 -2.57 8.87
N ASN A 81 -23.29 -3.83 8.53
CA ASN A 81 -23.33 -4.93 9.47
C ASN A 81 -22.26 -4.74 10.56
N SER A 82 -22.70 -4.60 11.81
CA SER A 82 -21.81 -4.41 12.97
C SER A 82 -20.90 -5.60 13.26
N ASN A 83 -21.20 -6.77 12.70
CA ASN A 83 -20.40 -7.99 12.85
C ASN A 83 -19.47 -8.24 11.66
N ALA A 84 -19.44 -7.35 10.67
CA ALA A 84 -18.55 -7.46 9.52
C ALA A 84 -17.22 -6.74 9.77
N ILE A 85 -16.14 -7.27 9.18
CA ILE A 85 -14.85 -6.61 9.04
C ILE A 85 -14.74 -6.17 7.58
N VAL A 86 -14.62 -4.87 7.32
CA VAL A 86 -14.48 -4.36 5.95
C VAL A 86 -13.02 -4.31 5.53
N SER A 87 -12.75 -4.32 4.22
CA SER A 87 -11.38 -4.18 3.72
C SER A 87 -10.83 -2.80 4.11
N PRO A 88 -9.60 -2.71 4.65
CA PRO A 88 -8.99 -1.43 4.99
C PRO A 88 -8.44 -0.68 3.78
N ALA A 89 -8.31 -1.32 2.62
CA ALA A 89 -7.64 -0.77 1.44
C ALA A 89 -8.19 -1.34 0.13
N ASP A 90 -8.00 -0.58 -0.95
CA ASP A 90 -8.08 -1.10 -2.32
C ASP A 90 -6.81 -1.87 -2.65
N GLY A 91 -6.94 -3.03 -3.28
CA GLY A 91 -5.78 -3.82 -3.71
C GLY A 91 -6.14 -5.28 -3.93
N ALA A 92 -5.11 -6.14 -3.89
CA ALA A 92 -5.28 -7.57 -4.02
C ALA A 92 -4.84 -8.28 -2.73
N ILE A 93 -5.60 -9.31 -2.33
CA ILE A 93 -5.16 -10.17 -1.23
C ILE A 93 -3.97 -11.00 -1.73
N SER A 94 -2.81 -10.76 -1.13
CA SER A 94 -1.58 -11.50 -1.42
C SER A 94 -1.63 -12.88 -0.75
N GLN A 95 -1.94 -12.92 0.54
CA GLN A 95 -2.12 -14.13 1.35
C GLN A 95 -3.11 -13.84 2.48
N LEU A 96 -3.84 -14.86 2.93
CA LEU A 96 -4.72 -14.78 4.11
C LEU A 96 -4.84 -16.17 4.75
N GLY A 97 -5.08 -16.22 6.05
CA GLY A 97 -5.33 -17.49 6.75
C GLY A 97 -4.94 -17.48 8.22
N PRO A 98 -4.86 -18.66 8.84
CA PRO A 98 -4.47 -18.78 10.24
C PRO A 98 -2.97 -18.51 10.42
N ILE A 99 -2.63 -17.85 11.52
CA ILE A 99 -1.28 -17.81 12.07
C ILE A 99 -1.04 -19.15 12.75
N LYS A 100 0.02 -19.87 12.38
CA LYS A 100 0.32 -21.20 12.95
C LYS A 100 1.65 -21.18 13.66
N ASN A 101 1.68 -21.58 14.93
CA ASN A 101 2.91 -21.60 15.73
C ASN A 101 3.64 -20.23 15.72
N GLY A 102 2.87 -19.14 15.74
CA GLY A 102 3.39 -17.77 15.68
C GLY A 102 4.04 -17.38 14.35
N ARG A 103 3.76 -18.08 13.24
CA ARG A 103 4.29 -17.78 11.91
C ARG A 103 3.19 -17.40 10.92
N ILE A 104 3.49 -16.42 10.08
CA ILE A 104 2.64 -15.96 8.98
C ILE A 104 3.22 -16.48 7.67
N PHE A 105 2.37 -17.14 6.89
CA PHE A 105 2.76 -17.69 5.59
C PHE A 105 2.72 -16.62 4.49
N GLN A 106 3.80 -16.50 3.73
CA GLN A 106 3.90 -15.65 2.55
C GLN A 106 3.92 -16.50 1.27
N ALA A 107 4.06 -15.85 0.12
CA ALA A 107 4.18 -16.54 -1.16
C ALA A 107 5.44 -17.42 -1.23
N LYS A 108 5.35 -18.52 -2.00
CA LYS A 108 6.48 -19.38 -2.39
C LYS A 108 7.25 -20.02 -1.21
N GLY A 109 6.54 -20.48 -0.18
CA GLY A 109 7.14 -21.27 0.91
C GLY A 109 8.02 -20.47 1.86
N HIS A 110 7.92 -19.14 1.82
CA HIS A 110 8.57 -18.27 2.78
C HIS A 110 7.55 -17.90 3.86
N ASP A 111 7.93 -18.03 5.11
CA ASP A 111 7.17 -17.57 6.26
C ASP A 111 8.08 -16.71 7.14
N TYR A 112 7.47 -15.90 7.99
CA TYR A 112 8.17 -15.10 8.98
C TYR A 112 7.44 -15.19 10.31
N SER A 113 8.19 -15.03 11.41
CA SER A 113 7.60 -15.05 12.74
C SER A 113 6.86 -13.74 13.05
N LEU A 114 5.84 -13.83 13.90
CA LEU A 114 5.17 -12.65 14.46
C LEU A 114 6.15 -11.74 15.20
N ILE A 115 7.12 -12.33 15.91
CA ILE A 115 8.12 -11.57 16.65
C ILE A 115 8.97 -10.72 15.69
N GLU A 116 9.42 -11.28 14.57
CA GLU A 116 10.15 -10.54 13.54
C GLU A 116 9.28 -9.44 12.91
N LEU A 117 8.01 -9.74 12.61
CA LEU A 117 7.07 -8.76 12.05
C LEU A 117 6.84 -7.57 13.01
N LEU A 118 6.72 -7.85 14.31
CA LEU A 118 6.38 -6.89 15.35
C LEU A 118 7.63 -6.28 16.01
N GLY A 119 8.76 -6.26 15.30
CA GLY A 119 9.97 -5.55 15.74
C GLY A 119 10.68 -6.15 16.95
N GLY A 120 10.48 -7.44 17.23
CA GLY A 120 11.16 -8.18 18.30
C GLY A 120 10.42 -8.22 19.64
N ASN A 121 9.25 -7.61 19.76
CA ASN A 121 8.48 -7.61 21.02
C ASN A 121 7.61 -8.86 21.15
N SER A 122 8.05 -9.82 21.96
CA SER A 122 7.31 -11.07 22.19
C SER A 122 5.95 -10.85 22.86
N LYS A 123 5.84 -9.86 23.76
CA LYS A 123 4.59 -9.60 24.49
C LYS A 123 3.47 -9.13 23.57
N THR A 124 3.80 -8.29 22.58
CA THR A 124 2.83 -7.86 21.57
C THR A 124 2.47 -9.01 20.63
N ALA A 125 3.40 -9.92 20.34
CA ALA A 125 3.14 -11.08 19.51
C ALA A 125 2.14 -12.06 20.14
N ASP A 126 2.14 -12.20 21.47
CA ASP A 126 1.27 -13.12 22.20
C ASP A 126 -0.22 -12.89 21.91
N ASP A 127 -0.64 -11.63 21.74
CA ASP A 127 -2.03 -11.25 21.44
C ASP A 127 -2.52 -11.77 20.07
N PHE A 128 -1.60 -12.14 19.17
CA PHE A 128 -1.90 -12.59 17.82
C PHE A 128 -1.63 -14.08 17.58
N ILE A 129 -1.12 -14.80 18.59
CA ILE A 129 -0.86 -16.24 18.49
C ILE A 129 -2.17 -16.99 18.19
N GLU A 130 -2.11 -17.92 17.21
CA GLU A 130 -3.27 -18.67 16.70
C GLU A 130 -4.40 -17.79 16.12
N GLY A 131 -4.11 -16.52 15.82
CA GLY A 131 -5.02 -15.59 15.18
C GLY A 131 -5.20 -15.83 13.68
N GLN A 132 -5.80 -14.84 13.01
CA GLN A 132 -5.95 -14.80 11.54
C GLN A 132 -5.19 -13.60 10.99
N PHE A 133 -4.65 -13.73 9.77
CA PHE A 133 -3.99 -12.64 9.07
C PHE A 133 -4.54 -12.47 7.65
N ALA A 134 -4.41 -11.26 7.12
CA ALA A 134 -4.57 -10.96 5.71
C ALA A 134 -3.51 -9.95 5.28
N THR A 135 -2.77 -10.26 4.21
CA THR A 135 -1.79 -9.36 3.58
C THR A 135 -2.38 -8.81 2.30
N ILE A 136 -2.55 -7.49 2.23
CA ILE A 136 -3.10 -6.79 1.06
C ILE A 136 -1.97 -6.07 0.34
N TYR A 137 -1.85 -6.30 -0.96
CA TYR A 137 -0.92 -5.60 -1.83
C TYR A 137 -1.64 -4.47 -2.56
N LEU A 138 -1.15 -3.24 -2.38
CA LEU A 138 -1.59 -2.05 -3.12
C LEU A 138 -0.65 -1.89 -4.32
N SER A 139 -1.20 -2.01 -5.51
CA SER A 139 -0.48 -1.73 -6.75
C SER A 139 -0.42 -0.23 -7.02
N PRO A 140 0.53 0.27 -7.84
CA PRO A 140 0.71 1.70 -8.07
C PRO A 140 -0.56 2.44 -8.57
N LYS A 141 -1.51 1.74 -9.20
CA LYS A 141 -2.77 2.35 -9.66
C LYS A 141 -3.84 2.51 -8.59
N ASP A 142 -3.73 1.78 -7.50
CA ASP A 142 -4.79 1.71 -6.50
C ASP A 142 -4.88 3.03 -5.71
N TYR A 143 -5.88 3.12 -4.85
CA TYR A 143 -6.05 4.24 -3.93
C TYR A 143 -5.18 4.00 -2.67
N HIS A 144 -4.25 4.92 -2.41
CA HIS A 144 -3.21 4.75 -1.38
C HIS A 144 -3.52 5.47 -0.07
N ARG A 145 -4.79 5.52 0.35
CA ARG A 145 -5.14 5.81 1.74
C ARG A 145 -5.76 4.57 2.37
N LEU A 146 -5.34 4.30 3.60
CA LEU A 146 -5.85 3.20 4.41
C LEU A 146 -7.01 3.71 5.27
N HIS A 147 -8.00 2.83 5.48
CA HIS A 147 -9.17 3.08 6.30
C HIS A 147 -9.26 2.02 7.40
N MET A 148 -9.95 2.36 8.48
CA MET A 148 -10.14 1.43 9.59
C MET A 148 -11.11 0.31 9.19
N PRO A 149 -10.73 -0.97 9.35
CA PRO A 149 -11.58 -2.10 8.96
C PRO A 149 -12.74 -2.35 9.94
N VAL A 150 -12.61 -1.84 11.18
CA VAL A 150 -13.61 -1.88 12.26
C VAL A 150 -13.44 -0.65 13.17
N THR A 151 -14.45 -0.37 14.00
CA THR A 151 -14.31 0.65 15.07
C THR A 151 -13.29 0.18 16.11
N GLY A 152 -12.39 1.06 16.54
CA GLY A 152 -11.39 0.77 17.56
C GLY A 152 -10.82 2.02 18.22
N THR A 153 -10.06 1.82 19.29
CA THR A 153 -9.35 2.89 20.02
C THR A 153 -7.85 2.69 19.85
N LEU A 154 -7.15 3.72 19.35
CA LEU A 154 -5.68 3.70 19.21
C LEU A 154 -5.01 3.49 20.57
N ARG A 155 -3.95 2.66 20.61
CA ARG A 155 -3.21 2.32 21.84
C ARG A 155 -1.71 2.53 21.71
N GLU A 156 -1.11 2.08 20.61
CA GLU A 156 0.33 2.07 20.33
C GLU A 156 0.59 2.46 18.87
#